data_AF-A0A645CT00-F1
#
_entry.id   AF-A0A645CT00-F1
#
_cell.length_a   1.000
_cell.length_b   1.000
_cell.length_c   1.000
_cell.angle_alpha   90.00
_cell.angle_beta   90.00
_cell.angle_gamma   90.00
#
_symmetry.space_group_name_H-M   'P 1'
#
loop_
_entity.id
_entity.type
_entity.pdbx_description
1 polymer ?
#
loop_
_entity_poly.entity_id
_entity_poly.type
_entity_poly.pdbx_seq_one_letter_code
_entity_poly.pdbx_strand_id
1 'polypeptide(L)'
;MDRSKLGKILLLTLALPFAAYLLIDCIAGYIPPTESYTKTPFQFEEAFNEQMAQYGMSIDIDSVNFSYGGQLKKVVPVVCADGSKITCTYFPTSERRKSIMQYIILEQELSGQEGEKVYLEQLLAFLMDAFITPMTVNKDESFEPVSSVSYNEALRVSREFVEGNENEKFIYVAASSLKEKAIKFERKTEEKTSLSVSLRLWNG
;
A
#
# COMPACT_ATOMS: atom_id res chain seq x y z
N MET A 1 -23.17 -45.89 -34.46
CA MET A 1 -22.17 -45.12 -33.69
C MET A 1 -21.52 -46.08 -32.69
N ASP A 2 -20.20 -46.21 -32.72
CA ASP A 2 -19.46 -47.20 -31.92
C ASP A 2 -19.57 -46.89 -30.42
N ARG A 3 -20.01 -47.86 -29.60
CA ARG A 3 -20.18 -47.71 -28.14
C ARG A 3 -18.89 -47.27 -27.46
N SER A 4 -17.74 -47.66 -28.00
CA SER A 4 -16.42 -47.23 -27.50
C SER A 4 -16.15 -45.74 -27.76
N LYS A 5 -16.62 -45.19 -28.89
CA LYS A 5 -16.52 -43.76 -29.21
C LYS A 5 -17.48 -42.94 -28.36
N LEU A 6 -18.71 -43.44 -28.14
CA LEU A 6 -19.69 -42.78 -27.29
C LEU A 6 -19.21 -42.67 -25.84
N GLY A 7 -18.64 -43.76 -25.30
CA GLY A 7 -18.09 -43.78 -23.94
C GLY A 7 -16.93 -42.81 -23.75
N LYS A 8 -16.03 -42.70 -24.74
CA LYS A 8 -14.92 -41.72 -24.72
C LYS A 8 -15.42 -40.28 -24.77
N ILE A 9 -16.44 -40.00 -25.59
CA ILE A 9 -17.05 -38.66 -25.68
C ILE A 9 -17.71 -38.27 -24.35
N LEU A 10 -18.49 -39.19 -23.75
CA LEU A 10 -19.13 -38.99 -22.45
C LEU A 10 -18.11 -38.75 -21.32
N LEU A 11 -17.02 -39.52 -21.32
CA LEU A 11 -15.96 -39.35 -20.32
C LEU A 11 -15.24 -38.02 -20.49
N LEU A 12 -14.99 -37.59 -21.73
CA LEU A 12 -14.38 -36.29 -22.01
C LEU A 12 -15.29 -35.14 -21.56
N THR A 13 -16.58 -35.19 -21.88
CA THR A 13 -17.53 -34.12 -21.51
C THR A 13 -17.79 -34.03 -20.01
N LEU A 14 -17.64 -35.12 -19.25
CA LEU A 14 -17.77 -35.12 -17.79
C LEU A 14 -16.48 -34.76 -17.05
N ALA A 15 -15.32 -35.17 -17.58
CA ALA A 15 -14.02 -34.92 -16.93
C ALA A 15 -13.45 -33.53 -17.23
N LEU A 16 -13.66 -32.98 -18.43
CA LEU A 16 -13.15 -31.64 -18.80
C LEU A 16 -13.65 -30.52 -17.88
N PRO A 17 -14.95 -30.45 -17.52
CA PRO A 17 -15.46 -29.42 -16.63
C PRO A 17 -14.82 -29.50 -15.24
N PHE A 18 -14.57 -30.70 -14.74
CA PHE A 18 -13.89 -30.91 -13.45
C PHE A 18 -12.42 -30.50 -13.50
N ALA A 19 -11.70 -30.87 -14.56
CA ALA A 19 -10.32 -30.44 -14.77
C ALA A 19 -10.23 -28.91 -14.96
N ALA A 20 -11.18 -28.31 -15.70
CA ALA A 20 -11.28 -26.87 -15.88
C ALA A 20 -11.61 -26.15 -14.55
N TYR A 21 -12.50 -26.71 -13.72
CA TYR A 21 -12.84 -26.18 -12.41
C TYR A 21 -11.65 -26.20 -11.44
N LEU A 22 -10.89 -27.30 -11.39
CA LEU A 22 -9.65 -27.37 -10.62
C LEU A 22 -8.57 -26.41 -11.15
N LEU A 23 -8.57 -26.14 -12.46
CA LEU A 23 -7.70 -25.13 -13.06
C LEU A 23 -8.19 -23.70 -12.80
N ILE A 24 -9.48 -23.46 -12.59
CA ILE A 24 -10.02 -22.12 -12.24
C ILE A 24 -9.43 -21.65 -10.90
N ASP A 25 -9.33 -22.51 -9.89
CA ASP A 25 -8.68 -22.15 -8.61
C ASP A 25 -7.17 -21.90 -8.78
N CYS A 26 -6.52 -22.66 -9.67
CA CYS A 26 -5.13 -22.39 -10.04
C CYS A 26 -5.00 -21.04 -10.76
N ILE A 27 -5.89 -20.73 -11.72
CA ILE A 27 -5.91 -19.50 -12.53
C ILE A 27 -6.33 -18.28 -11.71
N ALA A 28 -7.21 -18.43 -10.70
CA ALA A 28 -7.52 -17.39 -9.74
C ALA A 28 -6.26 -16.94 -8.97
N GLY A 29 -5.29 -17.83 -8.74
CA GLY A 29 -3.96 -17.48 -8.24
C GLY A 29 -3.02 -16.83 -9.28
N TYR A 30 -3.36 -16.87 -10.57
CA TYR A 30 -2.65 -16.20 -11.67
C TYR A 30 -3.23 -14.84 -12.05
N ILE A 31 -4.51 -14.56 -11.73
CA ILE A 31 -5.12 -13.26 -11.95
C ILE A 31 -4.58 -12.29 -10.88
N PRO A 32 -3.81 -11.25 -11.25
CA PRO A 32 -3.40 -10.24 -10.29
C PRO A 32 -4.65 -9.61 -9.69
N PRO A 33 -4.66 -9.33 -8.38
CA PRO A 33 -5.83 -8.75 -7.73
C PRO A 33 -6.33 -7.51 -8.48
N THR A 34 -7.61 -7.51 -8.86
CA THR A 34 -8.23 -6.44 -9.66
C THR A 34 -8.64 -5.22 -8.84
N GLU A 35 -8.45 -5.26 -7.52
CA GLU A 35 -8.88 -4.22 -6.59
C GLU A 35 -7.70 -3.28 -6.28
N SER A 36 -7.89 -1.96 -6.37
CA SER A 36 -6.82 -0.95 -6.20
C SER A 36 -6.05 -1.06 -4.87
N TYR A 37 -6.66 -1.62 -3.83
CA TYR A 37 -6.10 -1.80 -2.50
C TYR A 37 -5.27 -3.09 -2.31
N THR A 38 -5.05 -3.86 -3.38
CA THR A 38 -4.35 -5.16 -3.33
C THR A 38 -3.05 -5.16 -4.13
N LYS A 39 -2.31 -4.04 -4.11
CA LYS A 39 -0.96 -4.01 -4.67
C LYS A 39 -0.04 -4.95 -3.90
N THR A 40 0.78 -5.67 -4.65
CA THR A 40 1.94 -6.40 -4.12
C THR A 40 3.06 -5.41 -3.78
N PRO A 41 4.02 -5.77 -2.90
CA PRO A 41 5.20 -4.93 -2.64
C PRO A 41 5.92 -4.50 -3.92
N PHE A 42 6.07 -5.40 -4.89
CA PHE A 42 6.73 -5.12 -6.17
C PHE A 42 5.97 -4.07 -7.01
N GLN A 43 4.63 -4.15 -7.07
CA GLN A 43 3.82 -3.15 -7.78
C GLN A 43 3.82 -1.78 -7.10
N PHE A 44 4.02 -1.77 -5.78
CA PHE A 44 4.19 -0.53 -5.03
C PHE A 44 5.55 0.09 -5.30
N GLU A 45 6.61 -0.70 -5.31
CA GLU A 45 7.97 -0.26 -5.65
C GLU A 45 8.04 0.42 -7.00
N GLU A 46 7.47 -0.22 -8.03
CA GLU A 46 7.43 0.33 -9.38
C GLU A 46 6.71 1.69 -9.41
N ALA A 47 5.53 1.78 -8.77
CA ALA A 47 4.78 3.02 -8.68
C ALA A 47 5.50 4.10 -7.86
N PHE A 48 6.16 3.72 -6.76
CA PHE A 48 6.93 4.63 -5.93
C PHE A 48 8.10 5.21 -6.72
N ASN A 49 8.87 4.35 -7.38
CA ASN A 49 10.05 4.76 -8.14
C ASN A 49 9.67 5.64 -9.33
N GLU A 50 8.52 5.40 -9.96
CA GLU A 50 8.01 6.26 -11.03
C GLU A 50 7.56 7.63 -10.49
N GLN A 51 6.70 7.66 -9.48
CA GLN A 51 6.04 8.89 -9.03
C GLN A 51 6.92 9.74 -8.11
N MET A 52 7.76 9.12 -7.29
CA MET A 52 8.61 9.80 -6.32
C MET A 52 9.99 10.17 -6.86
N ALA A 53 10.32 9.76 -8.10
CA ALA A 53 11.54 10.21 -8.79
C ALA A 53 11.62 11.74 -8.91
N GLN A 54 10.47 12.42 -9.07
CA GLN A 54 10.41 13.90 -9.10
C GLN A 54 10.89 14.55 -7.79
N TYR A 55 10.84 13.81 -6.68
CA TYR A 55 11.34 14.23 -5.37
C TYR A 55 12.75 13.69 -5.08
N GLY A 56 13.37 13.01 -6.05
CA GLY A 56 14.68 12.40 -5.90
C GLY A 56 14.68 11.17 -5.00
N MET A 57 13.55 10.45 -4.92
CA MET A 57 13.41 9.26 -4.08
C MET A 57 13.31 7.98 -4.91
N SER A 58 13.85 6.91 -4.36
CA SER A 58 13.66 5.56 -4.89
C SER A 58 13.76 4.52 -3.78
N ILE A 59 13.20 3.34 -4.02
CA ILE A 59 13.29 2.16 -3.16
C ILE A 59 13.72 0.97 -3.99
N ASP A 60 14.51 0.09 -3.37
CA ASP A 60 14.84 -1.23 -3.90
C ASP A 60 14.37 -2.24 -2.87
N ILE A 61 13.24 -2.88 -3.13
CA ILE A 61 12.68 -3.85 -2.18
C ILE A 61 13.58 -5.07 -2.09
N ASP A 62 14.20 -5.52 -3.16
CA ASP A 62 15.01 -6.74 -3.18
C ASP A 62 16.38 -6.55 -2.49
N SER A 63 16.79 -5.31 -2.21
CA SER A 63 18.02 -4.98 -1.48
C SER A 63 18.07 -5.48 -0.03
N VAL A 64 16.94 -5.81 0.57
CA VAL A 64 16.84 -6.24 1.98
C VAL A 64 16.05 -7.53 2.14
N ASN A 65 16.36 -8.29 3.19
CA ASN A 65 15.65 -9.51 3.55
C ASN A 65 14.40 -9.23 4.39
N PHE A 66 13.49 -10.21 4.45
CA PHE A 66 12.38 -10.18 5.37
C PHE A 66 12.85 -10.35 6.82
N SER A 67 12.16 -9.68 7.72
CA SER A 67 12.36 -9.80 9.17
C SER A 67 11.20 -10.58 9.78
N TYR A 68 11.54 -11.55 10.62
CA TYR A 68 10.61 -12.41 11.33
C TYR A 68 10.50 -11.99 12.80
N GLY A 69 9.29 -12.01 13.35
CA GLY A 69 8.98 -11.61 14.71
C GLY A 69 7.48 -11.79 14.97
N GLY A 70 6.85 -10.86 15.68
CA GLY A 70 5.39 -10.88 15.92
C GLY A 70 4.54 -10.79 14.65
N GLN A 71 5.10 -10.26 13.55
CA GLN A 71 4.49 -10.25 12.21
C GLN A 71 5.60 -10.26 11.15
N LEU A 72 5.32 -10.86 9.99
CA LEU A 72 6.19 -10.75 8.81
C LEU A 72 6.26 -9.30 8.35
N LYS A 73 7.47 -8.74 8.30
CA LYS A 73 7.68 -7.38 7.83
C LYS A 73 8.96 -7.24 7.03
N LYS A 74 9.02 -6.18 6.23
CA LYS A 74 10.19 -5.81 5.45
C LYS A 74 10.44 -4.32 5.64
N VAL A 75 11.64 -3.96 6.09
CA VAL A 75 12.04 -2.57 6.38
C VAL A 75 13.06 -2.18 5.33
N VAL A 76 12.68 -1.29 4.42
CA VAL A 76 13.48 -0.91 3.25
C VAL A 76 13.86 0.57 3.37
N PRO A 77 15.14 0.93 3.25
CA PRO A 77 15.53 2.33 3.17
C PRO A 77 15.06 2.94 1.84
N VAL A 78 14.54 4.17 1.89
CA VAL A 78 14.32 5.00 0.72
C VAL A 78 15.62 5.75 0.43
N VAL A 79 16.12 5.62 -0.79
CA VAL A 79 17.27 6.37 -1.27
C VAL A 79 16.81 7.76 -1.69
N CYS A 80 17.17 8.77 -0.92
CA CYS A 80 16.85 10.17 -1.19
C CYS A 80 18.10 10.93 -1.68
N ALA A 81 17.98 11.63 -2.81
CA ALA A 81 19.08 12.38 -3.42
C ALA A 81 19.61 13.52 -2.54
N ASP A 82 18.77 14.06 -1.64
CA ASP A 82 19.14 15.11 -0.69
C ASP A 82 19.71 14.58 0.64
N GLY A 83 19.84 13.26 0.78
CA GLY A 83 20.34 12.61 1.99
C GLY A 83 19.30 12.45 3.10
N SER A 84 18.04 12.80 2.86
CA SER A 84 16.93 12.56 3.80
C SER A 84 16.84 11.08 4.17
N LYS A 85 16.64 10.78 5.46
CA LYS A 85 16.53 9.42 5.96
C LYS A 85 15.07 9.01 6.05
N ILE A 86 14.60 8.31 5.03
CA ILE A 86 13.24 7.78 4.99
C ILE A 86 13.30 6.26 4.96
N THR A 87 12.44 5.63 5.74
CA THR A 87 12.29 4.18 5.81
C THR A 87 10.87 3.79 5.45
N CYS A 88 10.73 2.80 4.56
CA CYS A 88 9.46 2.19 4.22
C CYS A 88 9.35 0.81 4.87
N THR A 89 8.35 0.62 5.73
CA THR A 89 8.06 -0.68 6.33
C THR A 89 6.80 -1.29 5.74
N TYR A 90 6.94 -2.46 5.14
CA TYR A 90 5.86 -3.27 4.60
C TYR A 90 5.48 -4.38 5.55
N PHE A 91 4.19 -4.67 5.64
CA PHE A 91 3.66 -5.84 6.35
C PHE A 91 2.85 -6.71 5.38
N PRO A 92 3.52 -7.59 4.62
CA PRO A 92 2.85 -8.45 3.67
C PRO A 92 2.33 -9.74 4.31
N THR A 93 1.37 -10.39 3.65
CA THR A 93 0.82 -11.68 4.09
C THR A 93 1.77 -12.87 3.94
N SER A 94 2.79 -12.76 3.08
CA SER A 94 3.84 -13.77 2.88
C SER A 94 5.06 -13.15 2.19
N GLU A 95 6.13 -13.93 2.01
CA GLU A 95 7.34 -13.52 1.27
C GLU A 95 7.20 -13.67 -0.25
N ARG A 96 6.11 -14.31 -0.70
CA ARG A 96 5.91 -14.58 -2.13
C ARG A 96 5.75 -13.25 -2.86
N ARG A 97 6.27 -13.15 -4.08
CA ARG A 97 6.15 -11.95 -4.92
C ARG A 97 4.70 -11.45 -5.09
N LYS A 98 3.71 -12.34 -4.98
CA LYS A 98 2.27 -12.04 -5.06
C LYS A 98 1.62 -11.75 -3.69
N SER A 99 2.39 -11.54 -2.63
CA SER A 99 1.87 -11.23 -1.31
C SER A 99 1.08 -9.92 -1.34
N ILE A 100 0.01 -9.84 -0.55
CA ILE A 100 -0.77 -8.62 -0.39
C ILE A 100 -0.17 -7.84 0.77
N MET A 101 -0.07 -6.52 0.64
CA MET A 101 0.31 -5.65 1.74
C MET A 101 -0.90 -5.40 2.66
N GLN A 102 -0.73 -5.65 3.95
CA GLN A 102 -1.78 -5.41 4.95
C GLN A 102 -1.66 -4.02 5.59
N TYR A 103 -0.42 -3.58 5.78
CA TYR A 103 -0.08 -2.32 6.43
C TYR A 103 1.21 -1.79 5.82
N ILE A 104 1.34 -0.46 5.77
CA ILE A 104 2.53 0.22 5.33
C ILE A 104 2.82 1.43 6.22
N ILE A 105 4.11 1.68 6.48
CA ILE A 105 4.60 2.83 7.24
C ILE A 105 5.71 3.48 6.43
N LEU A 106 5.62 4.80 6.24
CA LEU A 106 6.70 5.63 5.74
C LEU A 106 7.13 6.54 6.89
N GLU A 107 8.38 6.41 7.34
CA GLU A 107 8.94 7.15 8.47
C GLU A 107 10.17 7.95 8.01
N GLN A 108 10.19 9.24 8.34
CA GLN A 108 11.32 10.13 8.11
C GLN A 108 11.98 10.47 9.45
N GLU A 109 13.29 10.19 9.57
CA GLU A 109 14.13 10.71 10.64
C GLU A 109 14.48 12.17 10.34
N LEU A 110 14.25 13.07 11.30
CA LEU A 110 14.60 14.49 11.20
C LEU A 110 16.00 14.71 11.77
N SER A 111 16.82 15.44 11.02
CA SER A 111 18.14 15.92 11.45
C SER A 111 18.05 17.13 12.35
N GLY A 112 16.94 17.89 12.31
CA GLY A 112 16.76 19.11 13.08
C GLY A 112 17.51 20.33 12.51
N GLN A 113 18.03 20.20 11.29
CA GLN A 113 18.67 21.31 10.59
C GLN A 113 17.61 22.31 10.08
N GLU A 114 17.92 23.60 10.15
CA GLU A 114 17.05 24.63 9.61
C GLU A 114 16.92 24.46 8.09
N GLY A 115 15.68 24.52 7.59
CA GLY A 115 15.39 24.30 6.17
C GLY A 115 15.43 22.83 5.73
N GLU A 116 15.53 21.87 6.66
CA GLU A 116 15.33 20.45 6.37
C GLU A 116 13.98 20.22 5.67
N LYS A 117 14.01 19.45 4.58
CA LYS A 117 12.80 19.09 3.85
C LYS A 117 12.06 17.97 4.59
N VAL A 118 10.79 18.20 4.88
CA VAL A 118 9.90 17.17 5.44
C VAL A 118 8.95 16.70 4.34
N TYR A 119 8.97 15.40 4.06
CA TYR A 119 8.28 14.81 2.92
C TYR A 119 6.95 14.15 3.27
N LEU A 120 6.47 14.30 4.51
CA LEU A 120 5.32 13.56 5.03
C LEU A 120 4.05 13.77 4.17
N GLU A 121 3.82 14.99 3.69
CA GLU A 121 2.70 15.31 2.80
C GLU A 121 2.83 14.60 1.43
N GLN A 122 4.02 14.61 0.83
CA GLN A 122 4.28 13.94 -0.45
C GLN A 122 4.15 12.42 -0.33
N LEU A 123 4.64 11.86 0.78
CA LEU A 123 4.51 10.44 1.10
C LEU A 123 3.04 10.06 1.29
N LEU A 124 2.25 10.89 1.97
CA LEU A 124 0.81 10.69 2.12
C LEU A 124 0.08 10.76 0.78
N ALA A 125 0.35 11.79 -0.04
CA ALA A 125 -0.23 11.95 -1.36
C ALA A 125 -0.01 10.68 -2.20
N PHE A 126 1.24 10.20 -2.25
CA PHE A 126 1.56 8.97 -2.94
C PHE A 126 0.80 7.74 -2.41
N LEU A 127 0.68 7.58 -1.09
CA LEU A 127 -0.11 6.48 -0.51
C LEU A 127 -1.59 6.54 -0.93
N MET A 128 -2.18 7.74 -0.93
CA MET A 128 -3.57 7.93 -1.37
C MET A 128 -3.74 7.68 -2.87
N ASP A 129 -2.82 8.15 -3.71
CA ASP A 129 -2.83 7.91 -5.15
C ASP A 129 -2.70 6.41 -5.47
N ALA A 130 -1.80 5.73 -4.76
CA ALA A 130 -1.51 4.31 -4.96
C ALA A 130 -2.64 3.38 -4.51
N PHE A 131 -3.33 3.69 -3.42
CA PHE A 131 -4.27 2.74 -2.79
C PHE A 131 -5.72 3.23 -2.70
N ILE A 132 -5.95 4.52 -2.88
CA ILE A 132 -7.24 5.18 -2.70
C ILE A 132 -7.57 6.02 -3.96
N THR A 133 -7.22 5.44 -5.12
CA THR A 133 -7.29 6.07 -6.44
C THR A 133 -8.61 6.78 -6.77
N PRO A 134 -9.81 6.32 -6.36
CA PRO A 134 -11.03 7.06 -6.68
C PRO A 134 -11.10 8.47 -6.06
N MET A 135 -10.33 8.75 -5.00
CA MET A 135 -10.24 10.09 -4.41
C MET A 135 -9.41 11.08 -5.26
N THR A 136 -8.63 10.60 -6.23
CA THR A 136 -7.79 11.48 -7.07
C THR A 136 -8.60 12.21 -8.13
N VAL A 137 -9.81 11.73 -8.42
CA VAL A 137 -10.72 12.30 -9.42
C VAL A 137 -11.47 13.52 -8.87
N ASN A 138 -11.96 13.44 -7.62
CA ASN A 138 -12.56 14.57 -6.91
C ASN A 138 -11.93 14.73 -5.54
N LYS A 139 -10.92 15.60 -5.45
CA LYS A 139 -10.06 15.72 -4.25
C LYS A 139 -10.71 16.45 -3.08
N ASP A 140 -11.83 17.12 -3.31
CA ASP A 140 -12.56 17.87 -2.28
C ASP A 140 -13.78 17.10 -1.74
N GLU A 141 -14.17 16.01 -2.40
CA GLU A 141 -15.29 15.18 -1.96
C GLU A 141 -14.82 14.11 -0.98
N SER A 142 -15.66 13.86 0.03
CA SER A 142 -15.54 12.72 0.94
C SER A 142 -16.82 11.91 0.81
N PHE A 143 -16.70 10.59 0.64
CA PHE A 143 -17.86 9.73 0.49
C PHE A 143 -18.67 9.56 1.77
N GLU A 144 -18.01 9.66 2.92
CA GLU A 144 -18.64 9.61 4.26
C GLU A 144 -18.20 10.84 5.06
N PRO A 145 -18.75 12.04 4.76
CA PRO A 145 -18.24 13.31 5.29
C PRO A 145 -18.42 13.46 6.82
N VAL A 146 -19.20 12.57 7.45
CA VAL A 146 -19.40 12.55 8.90
C VAL A 146 -18.20 11.92 9.63
N SER A 147 -17.54 10.95 9.01
CA SER A 147 -16.48 10.14 9.63
C SER A 147 -15.14 10.20 8.90
N SER A 148 -15.11 10.70 7.66
CA SER A 148 -13.93 10.73 6.80
C SER A 148 -13.70 12.08 6.13
N VAL A 149 -12.43 12.37 5.89
CA VAL A 149 -11.97 13.61 5.24
C VAL A 149 -11.68 13.39 3.76
N SER A 150 -11.72 14.48 2.98
CA SER A 150 -11.37 14.47 1.56
C SER A 150 -9.85 14.34 1.36
N TYR A 151 -9.43 14.15 0.10
CA TYR A 151 -8.02 14.03 -0.25
C TYR A 151 -7.22 15.29 0.13
N ASN A 152 -7.71 16.46 -0.25
CA ASN A 152 -7.05 17.73 0.04
C ASN A 152 -7.04 18.04 1.54
N GLU A 153 -8.10 17.64 2.26
CA GLU A 153 -8.18 17.79 3.70
C GLU A 153 -7.18 16.87 4.42
N ALA A 154 -6.99 15.63 3.95
CA ALA A 154 -5.95 14.75 4.47
C ALA A 154 -4.54 15.35 4.31
N LEU A 155 -4.25 15.97 3.16
CA LEU A 155 -2.97 16.68 2.95
C LEU A 155 -2.84 17.91 3.86
N ARG A 156 -3.92 18.67 4.08
CA ARG A 156 -3.93 19.78 5.04
C ARG A 156 -3.61 19.30 6.46
N VAL A 157 -4.26 18.22 6.91
CA VAL A 157 -3.99 17.61 8.23
C VAL A 157 -2.54 17.14 8.33
N SER A 158 -1.97 16.57 7.25
CA SER A 158 -0.56 16.19 7.24
C SER A 158 0.37 17.38 7.44
N ARG A 159 0.10 18.53 6.80
CA ARG A 159 0.89 19.76 7.00
C ARG A 159 0.77 20.28 8.43
N GLU A 160 -0.44 20.33 8.95
CA GLU A 160 -0.70 20.77 10.33
C GLU A 160 -0.03 19.86 11.36
N PHE A 161 0.01 18.55 11.10
CA PHE A 161 0.73 17.60 11.94
C PHE A 161 2.25 17.85 11.92
N VAL A 162 2.83 18.13 10.76
CA VAL A 162 4.27 18.44 10.61
C VAL A 162 4.63 19.70 11.38
N GLU A 163 3.81 20.75 11.25
CA GLU A 163 4.00 22.06 11.90
C GLU A 163 3.65 22.03 13.41
N GLY A 164 2.80 21.11 13.83
CA GLY A 164 2.32 20.97 15.19
C GLY A 164 3.24 20.15 16.11
N ASN A 165 2.82 20.04 17.37
CA ASN A 165 3.52 19.31 18.44
C ASN A 165 2.78 18.05 18.89
N GLU A 166 1.77 17.60 18.13
CA GLU A 166 1.01 16.39 18.43
C GLU A 166 1.91 15.15 18.27
N ASN A 167 1.83 14.21 19.22
CA ASN A 167 2.58 12.95 19.13
C ASN A 167 1.92 11.95 18.17
N GLU A 168 0.60 12.03 18.01
CA GLU A 168 -0.18 11.10 17.20
C GLU A 168 -1.43 11.80 16.66
N LYS A 169 -1.80 11.47 15.43
CA LYS A 169 -3.05 11.94 14.81
C LYS A 169 -3.64 10.82 13.95
N PHE A 170 -4.96 10.65 14.02
CA PHE A 170 -5.69 9.71 13.19
C PHE A 170 -6.72 10.43 12.33
N ILE A 171 -6.80 10.04 11.07
CA ILE A 171 -7.87 10.44 10.16
C ILE A 171 -8.38 9.21 9.40
N TYR A 172 -9.61 9.31 8.92
CA TYR A 172 -10.18 8.35 7.99
C TYR A 172 -10.39 9.02 6.66
N VAL A 173 -10.15 8.30 5.57
CA VAL A 173 -10.42 8.75 4.22
C VAL A 173 -11.30 7.72 3.52
N ALA A 174 -12.25 8.19 2.73
CA ALA A 174 -13.22 7.35 2.03
C ALA A 174 -13.38 7.78 0.59
N ALA A 175 -13.51 6.80 -0.30
CA ALA A 175 -13.84 7.00 -1.70
C ALA A 175 -15.15 6.27 -2.02
N SER A 176 -15.91 6.72 -3.02
CA SER A 176 -17.27 6.26 -3.35
C SER A 176 -17.44 4.78 -3.72
N SER A 177 -16.38 3.99 -3.63
CA SER A 177 -16.32 2.56 -3.92
C SER A 177 -15.44 1.77 -2.94
N LEU A 178 -14.86 2.42 -1.93
CA LEU A 178 -13.91 1.81 -1.00
C LEU A 178 -14.38 2.01 0.45
N LYS A 179 -14.21 0.96 1.26
CA LYS A 179 -14.32 1.10 2.73
C LYS A 179 -13.33 2.15 3.22
N GLU A 180 -13.72 2.87 4.26
CA GLU A 180 -12.86 3.83 4.95
C GLU A 180 -11.49 3.23 5.25
N LYS A 181 -10.45 4.02 4.99
CA LYS A 181 -9.07 3.69 5.29
C LYS A 181 -8.58 4.61 6.40
N ALA A 182 -8.02 3.99 7.44
CA ALA A 182 -7.40 4.73 8.52
C ALA A 182 -5.97 5.12 8.13
N ILE A 183 -5.68 6.41 8.26
CA ILE A 183 -4.34 6.98 8.19
C ILE A 183 -3.94 7.40 9.60
N LYS A 184 -2.76 6.95 10.03
CA LYS A 184 -2.17 7.33 11.30
C LYS A 184 -0.87 8.10 11.04
N PHE A 185 -0.76 9.26 11.67
CA PHE A 185 0.47 10.02 11.81
C PHE A 185 1.06 9.81 13.20
N GLU A 186 2.38 9.66 13.29
CA GLU A 186 3.07 9.46 14.56
C GLU A 186 4.38 10.24 14.59
N ARG A 187 4.65 10.88 15.73
CA ARG A 187 5.87 11.63 16.02
C ARG A 187 6.56 10.98 17.22
N LYS A 188 7.80 10.55 17.04
CA LYS A 188 8.64 9.99 18.11
C LYS A 188 9.74 10.97 18.45
N THR A 189 10.08 11.13 19.73
CA THR A 189 11.06 12.12 20.21
C THR A 189 12.10 11.54 21.17
N GLU A 190 12.11 10.22 21.39
CA GLU A 190 12.90 9.57 22.45
C GLU A 190 14.42 9.66 22.24
N GLU A 191 14.92 9.34 21.04
CA GLU A 191 16.35 9.42 20.70
C GLU A 191 16.61 10.37 19.52
N LYS A 192 15.77 10.30 18.50
CA LYS A 192 15.74 11.22 17.37
C LYS A 192 14.30 11.51 17.03
N THR A 193 14.04 12.75 16.62
CA THR A 193 12.71 13.12 16.16
C THR A 193 12.44 12.40 14.84
N SER A 194 11.38 11.60 14.78
CA SER A 194 10.89 11.03 13.53
C SER A 194 9.42 11.36 13.32
N LEU A 195 9.02 11.46 12.06
CA LEU A 195 7.64 11.61 11.64
C LEU A 195 7.26 10.45 10.75
N SER A 196 6.10 9.86 10.97
CA SER A 196 5.61 8.77 10.13
C SER A 196 4.17 8.95 9.71
N VAL A 197 3.87 8.44 8.54
CA VAL A 197 2.51 8.25 8.02
C VAL A 197 2.34 6.78 7.74
N SER A 198 1.19 6.24 8.13
CA SER A 198 0.90 4.83 7.99
C SER A 198 -0.53 4.60 7.55
N LEU A 199 -0.71 3.57 6.72
CA LEU A 199 -1.97 3.26 6.07
C LEU A 199 -2.30 1.79 6.27
N ARG A 200 -3.49 1.52 6.81
CA ARG A 200 -4.04 0.16 6.88
C ARG A 200 -4.75 -0.18 5.58
N LEU A 201 -4.19 -1.13 4.85
CA LEU A 201 -4.63 -1.51 3.52
C LEU A 201 -5.67 -2.64 3.57
N TRP A 202 -5.51 -3.58 4.50
CA TRP A 202 -6.41 -4.70 4.66
C TRP A 202 -7.31 -4.53 5.90
N ASN A 203 -8.62 -4.48 5.65
CA ASN A 203 -9.66 -4.61 6.66
C ASN A 203 -10.09 -6.07 6.64
N GLY A 204 -9.58 -6.86 7.62
CA GLY A 204 -10.14 -8.18 7.91
C GLY A 204 -11.59 -8.09 8.34
#